data_AF-A0A380JYC2-F1
#
_entry.id   AF-A0A380JYC2-F1
#
_cell.length_a   1.000
_cell.length_b   1.000
_cell.length_c   1.000
_cell.angle_alpha   90.00
_cell.angle_beta   90.00
_cell.angle_gamma   90.00
#
_symmetry.space_group_name_H-M   'P 1'
#
loop_
_entity.id
_entity.type
_entity.pdbx_description
1 polymer ?
#
loop_
_entity_poly.entity_id
_entity_poly.type
_entity_poly.pdbx_seq_one_letter_code
_entity_poly.pdbx_strand_id
1 'polypeptide(L)' 'MKRKKEQWKPKINSYREVTENDETKLVSFDPATYTIPAGHPIYKTLVMINEKQAEEQTA' A
#
# COMPACT_ATOMS: atom_id res chain seq x y z
N MET A 1 -36.83 -14.96 15.56
CA MET A 1 -35.73 -14.96 14.58
C MET A 1 -34.73 -13.88 14.94
N LYS A 2 -33.42 -14.17 15.08
CA LYS A 2 -32.40 -13.16 15.40
C LYS A 2 -31.95 -12.47 14.10
N ARG A 3 -32.17 -11.15 13.98
CA ARG A 3 -31.56 -10.34 12.91
C ARG A 3 -30.04 -10.32 13.14
N LYS A 4 -29.25 -10.79 12.17
CA LYS A 4 -27.80 -10.54 12.18
C LYS A 4 -27.61 -9.04 12.11
N LYS A 5 -26.94 -8.46 13.11
CA LYS A 5 -26.47 -7.09 13.04
C LYS A 5 -25.37 -7.08 11.99
N GLU A 6 -25.53 -6.32 10.92
CA GLU A 6 -24.44 -6.11 9.98
C GLU A 6 -23.29 -5.42 10.72
N GLN A 7 -22.13 -6.06 10.68
CA GLN A 7 -20.90 -5.48 11.21
C GLN A 7 -20.51 -4.33 10.29
N TRP A 8 -20.45 -3.11 10.84
CA TRP A 8 -19.98 -1.95 10.11
C TRP A 8 -18.57 -2.19 9.59
N LYS A 9 -18.36 -1.95 8.28
CA LYS A 9 -17.04 -1.97 7.64
C LYS A 9 -16.69 -0.54 7.21
N PRO A 10 -15.60 0.05 7.71
CA PRO A 10 -15.17 1.37 7.27
C PRO A 10 -14.84 1.32 5.78
N LYS A 11 -15.38 2.29 5.02
CA LYS A 11 -14.87 2.58 3.69
C LYS A 11 -13.57 3.36 3.84
N ILE A 12 -12.44 2.69 3.61
CA ILE A 12 -11.12 3.32 3.62
C ILE A 12 -10.86 3.86 2.20
N ASN A 13 -10.55 5.15 2.10
CA ASN A 13 -10.09 5.75 0.85
C ASN A 13 -8.57 5.95 0.95
N SER A 14 -7.82 5.43 -0.02
CA SER A 14 -6.37 5.56 -0.10
C SER A 14 -6.00 6.63 -1.12
N TYR A 15 -5.08 7.51 -0.75
CA TYR A 15 -4.59 8.61 -1.59
C TYR A 15 -3.08 8.57 -1.67
N ARG A 16 -2.54 8.96 -2.82
CA ARG A 16 -1.10 9.15 -3.05
C ARG A 16 -0.82 10.54 -3.60
N GLU A 17 0.36 11.06 -3.30
CA GLU A 17 0.86 12.30 -3.88
C GLU A 17 1.45 12.03 -5.26
N VAL A 18 1.10 12.88 -6.23
CA VAL A 18 1.65 12.88 -7.58
C VAL A 18 1.98 14.32 -7.94
N THR A 19 3.20 14.56 -8.43
CA THR A 19 3.60 15.87 -8.95
C THR A 19 3.40 15.88 -10.46
N GLU A 20 2.52 16.75 -10.95
CA GLU A 20 2.29 17.02 -12.38
C GLU A 20 2.37 18.52 -12.63
N ASN A 21 3.18 18.95 -13.61
CA ASN A 21 3.38 20.36 -13.96
C ASN A 21 3.76 21.24 -12.76
N ASP A 22 4.73 20.80 -11.94
CA ASP A 22 5.19 21.46 -10.71
C ASP A 22 4.12 21.66 -9.62
N GLU A 23 2.94 21.04 -9.76
CA GLU A 23 1.89 21.01 -8.74
C GLU A 23 1.76 19.62 -8.11
N THR A 24 1.78 19.54 -6.77
CA THR A 24 1.52 18.31 -6.03
C THR A 24 0.01 18.10 -5.84
N LYS A 25 -0.50 16.94 -6.26
CA LYS A 25 -1.91 16.56 -6.20
C LYS A 25 -2.09 15.24 -5.46
N LEU A 26 -3.19 15.13 -4.71
CA LEU A 26 -3.61 13.89 -4.09
C LEU A 26 -4.54 13.12 -5.02
N VAL A 27 -4.12 11.93 -5.43
CA VAL A 27 -4.88 11.05 -6.33
C VAL A 27 -5.36 9.84 -5.56
N SER A 28 -6.67 9.59 -5.61
CA SER A 28 -7.27 8.37 -5.06
C SER A 28 -6.78 7.15 -5.84
N PHE A 29 -6.42 6.08 -5.14
CA PHE A 29 -5.96 4.86 -5.78
C PHE A 29 -6.42 3.62 -5.01
N ASP A 30 -6.46 2.49 -5.71
CA ASP A 30 -6.72 1.19 -5.11
C ASP A 30 -5.39 0.54 -4.67
N PRO A 31 -5.17 0.33 -3.36
CA PRO A 31 -3.91 -0.23 -2.86
C PRO A 31 -3.70 -1.68 -3.30
N ALA A 32 -4.75 -2.45 -3.61
CA ALA A 32 -4.63 -3.84 -4.02
C ALA A 32 -4.01 -3.99 -5.43
N THR A 33 -4.15 -2.96 -6.27
CA THR A 33 -3.66 -2.96 -7.66
C THR A 33 -2.47 -2.02 -7.87
N TYR A 34 -2.05 -1.31 -6.82
CA TYR A 34 -0.97 -0.33 -6.93
C TYR A 34 0.41 -0.96 -6.85
N THR A 35 1.25 -0.67 -7.85
CA THR A 35 2.66 -1.04 -7.84
C THR A 35 3.50 0.13 -7.36
N ILE A 36 4.28 -0.10 -6.29
CA ILE A 36 5.22 0.88 -5.76
C ILE A 36 6.41 1.00 -6.74
N PRO A 37 6.74 2.21 -7.24
CA PRO A 37 7.88 2.40 -8.13
C PRO A 37 9.22 2.05 -7.47
N ALA A 38 10.17 1.51 -8.24
CA ALA A 38 11.47 1.08 -7.72
C ALA A 38 12.29 2.21 -7.06
N GLY A 39 12.12 3.45 -7.52
CA GLY A 39 12.75 4.63 -6.94
C GLY A 39 12.10 5.15 -5.65
N HIS A 40 10.96 4.58 -5.25
CA HIS A 40 10.24 5.03 -4.06
C HIS A 40 10.94 4.54 -2.78
N PRO A 41 11.12 5.38 -1.74
CA PRO A 41 11.81 4.97 -0.51
C PRO A 41 11.22 3.70 0.14
N ILE A 42 9.88 3.58 0.12
CA ILE A 42 9.18 2.40 0.65
C ILE A 42 9.55 1.12 -0.13
N TYR A 43 9.73 1.20 -1.44
CA TYR A 43 10.14 0.04 -2.23
C TYR A 43 11.49 -0.50 -1.74
N LYS A 44 12.46 0.40 -1.53
CA LYS A 44 13.79 0.03 -1.03
C LYS A 44 13.72 -0.66 0.32
N THR A 45 12.88 -0.17 1.23
CA THR A 45 12.67 -0.79 2.54
C THR A 45 12.08 -2.21 2.41
N LEU A 46 11.08 -2.39 1.55
CA LEU A 46 10.45 -3.69 1.32
C LEU A 46 11.42 -4.71 0.72
N VAL A 47 12.26 -4.29 -0.23
CA VAL A 47 13.31 -5.14 -0.80
C VAL A 47 14.26 -5.63 0.29
N MET A 48 14.78 -4.74 1.14
CA MET A 48 15.69 -5.14 2.23
C MET A 48 15.05 -6.12 3.22
N ILE A 49 13.75 -5.96 3.51
CA ILE A 49 13.02 -6.87 4.40
C ILE A 49 12.92 -8.26 3.75
N ASN A 50 12.56 -8.32 2.47
CA ASN A 50 12.43 -9.57 1.74
C ASN A 50 13.77 -10.30 1.59
N GLU A 51 14.86 -9.57 1.35
CA GLU A 51 16.22 -10.14 1.29
C GLU A 51 16.60 -10.80 2.62
N LYS A 52 16.39 -10.12 3.74
CA LYS A 52 16.65 -10.69 5.09
C LYS A 52 15.82 -11.94 5.37
N GLN A 53 14.54 -11.93 4.99
CA GLN A 53 13.67 -13.09 5.17
C GLN A 53 14.10 -14.28 4.30
N ALA A 54 14.63 -14.03 3.10
CA ALA A 54 15.15 -15.09 2.24
C ALA A 54 16.44 -15.71 2.80
N GLU A 55 17.33 -14.88 3.37
CA GLU A 55 18.53 -15.36 4.08
C GLU A 55 18.15 -16.23 5.31
N GLU A 56 17.17 -15.81 6.11
CA GLU A 56 16.68 -16.58 7.27
C GLU A 56 16.03 -17.93 6.90
N GLN A 57 15.48 -18.06 5.69
CA GLN A 57 14.86 -19.31 5.23
C GLN A 57 15.86 -20.28 4.59
N THR A 58 17.05 -19.81 4.24
CA THR A 58 18.09 -20.60 3.57
C THR A 58 19.26 -20.99 4.47
N ALA A 59 19.28 -20.50 5.72
CA ALA A 59 20.22 -20.84 6.78
C ALA A 59 19.69 -21.99 7.68
#